data_AF-A0AB39XST2-F1
#
_entry.id   AF-A0AB39XST2-F1
#
_cell.length_a   1.000
_cell.length_b   1.000
_cell.length_c   1.000
_cell.angle_alpha   90.00
_cell.angle_beta   90.00
_cell.angle_gamma   90.00
#
_symmetry.space_group_name_H-M   'P 1'
#
loop_
_entity.id
_entity.type
_entity.pdbx_description
1 polymer ?
#
loop_
_entity_poly.entity_id
_entity_poly.type
_entity_poly.pdbx_seq_one_letter_code
_entity_poly.pdbx_strand_id
1 'polypeptide(L)'
;MIIQTIEIAAGMVLVVFALRDVFDTVVVPGESRGALRVARRLLAVALPIWKWARRGKSGVSTSFAPSILMGSFLIWMGLLLLGYGLIAHALGDWFSPSADFQEALFIVGSALCTVGLSGIEAHGPARWALICAGLSGLSVLTMAVTYLLEVQEGISRRDAGILKLTTAAGDPPSALGLLERYADLDSPEEIRRVLYRGRDWCASVVQSHASHPSLIYFRSASVGAGWPATLGAMMDLALMFELLIDEPATRAPAVLLRSEGLRLLDELNGLVGLQPASDDTTAAEAPRLCARLTAAGYKVRSSVDAAEFADRRRKHAGRVRAAAEHLGTLAAPLIA
;
A
#
# COMPACT_ATOMS: atom_id res chain seq x y z
N MET A 1 31.84 -22.39 28.32
CA MET A 1 31.93 -20.96 28.68
C MET A 1 32.02 -20.02 27.48
N ILE A 2 33.14 -19.89 26.76
CA ILE A 2 33.25 -18.91 25.66
C ILE A 2 32.20 -19.13 24.55
N ILE A 3 32.00 -20.38 24.12
CA ILE A 3 31.00 -20.73 23.09
C ILE A 3 29.58 -20.37 23.55
N GLN A 4 29.20 -20.73 24.78
CA GLN A 4 27.90 -20.39 25.37
C GLN A 4 27.69 -18.86 25.43
N THR A 5 28.73 -18.09 25.80
CA THR A 5 28.63 -16.63 25.81
C THR A 5 28.40 -16.06 24.41
N ILE A 6 29.06 -16.61 23.39
CA ILE A 6 28.87 -16.21 21.99
C ILE A 6 27.46 -16.55 21.52
N GLU A 7 26.96 -17.74 21.83
CA GLU A 7 25.60 -18.18 21.48
C GLU A 7 24.53 -17.29 22.12
N ILE A 8 24.66 -16.98 23.41
CA ILE A 8 23.75 -16.07 24.11
C ILE A 8 23.79 -14.67 23.48
N ALA A 9 24.98 -14.14 23.20
CA ALA A 9 25.13 -12.83 22.58
C ALA A 9 24.50 -12.80 21.16
N ALA A 10 24.78 -13.81 20.34
CA ALA A 10 24.21 -13.94 19.00
C ALA A 10 22.68 -14.06 19.04
N GLY A 11 22.15 -14.87 19.96
CA GLY A 11 20.72 -15.03 20.18
C GLY A 11 20.04 -13.74 20.61
N MET A 12 20.61 -13.02 21.58
CA MET A 12 20.08 -11.72 22.02
C MET A 12 20.05 -10.69 20.89
N VAL A 13 21.13 -10.63 20.09
CA VAL A 13 21.20 -9.73 18.93
C VAL A 13 20.09 -10.05 17.92
N LEU A 14 19.87 -11.34 17.61
CA LEU A 14 18.78 -11.76 16.72
C LEU A 14 17.40 -11.38 17.27
N VAL A 15 17.14 -11.63 18.55
CA VAL A 15 15.87 -11.28 19.20
C VAL A 15 15.62 -9.78 19.15
N VAL A 16 16.60 -8.96 19.54
CA VAL A 16 16.48 -7.50 19.53
C VAL A 16 16.23 -6.97 18.13
N PHE A 17 16.95 -7.49 17.12
CA PHE A 17 16.72 -7.06 15.73
C PHE A 17 15.36 -7.49 15.20
N ALA A 18 14.89 -8.71 15.51
CA ALA A 18 13.57 -9.18 15.09
C ALA A 18 12.46 -8.34 15.73
N LEU A 19 12.49 -8.14 17.06
CA LEU A 19 11.50 -7.34 17.76
C LEU A 19 11.48 -5.89 17.30
N ARG A 20 12.65 -5.29 17.10
CA ARG A 20 12.76 -3.92 16.58
C ARG A 20 12.19 -3.80 15.17
N ASP A 21 12.45 -4.77 14.30
CA ASP A 21 11.94 -4.74 12.93
C ASP A 21 10.41 -4.90 12.87
N VAL A 22 9.84 -5.78 13.70
CA VAL A 22 8.38 -5.91 13.84
C VAL A 22 7.79 -4.60 14.38
N PHE A 23 8.38 -4.02 15.42
CA PHE A 23 7.93 -2.76 16.01
C PHE A 23 7.98 -1.60 15.02
N ASP A 24 9.10 -1.43 14.32
CA ASP A 24 9.27 -0.38 13.32
C ASP A 24 8.36 -0.57 12.08
N THR A 25 7.87 -1.79 11.83
CA THR A 25 6.97 -2.08 10.71
C THR A 25 5.50 -1.92 11.07
N VAL A 26 5.11 -2.26 12.31
CA VAL A 26 3.70 -2.28 12.73
C VAL A 26 3.30 -1.02 13.51
N VAL A 27 4.17 -0.47 14.35
CA VAL A 27 3.81 0.60 15.29
C VAL A 27 4.25 1.97 14.80
N VAL A 28 5.39 2.05 14.12
CA VAL A 28 5.96 3.34 13.70
C VAL A 28 5.33 3.78 12.38
N PRO A 29 4.57 4.90 12.35
CA PRO A 29 4.01 5.40 11.11
C PRO A 29 5.12 5.94 10.19
N GLY A 30 5.10 5.49 8.93
CA GLY A 30 5.99 5.96 7.87
C GLY A 30 6.87 4.85 7.31
N GLU A 31 7.85 5.21 6.47
CA GLU A 31 8.80 4.23 5.96
C GLU A 31 9.52 3.51 7.10
N SER A 32 9.42 2.18 7.14
CA SER A 32 10.13 1.34 8.10
C SER A 32 11.63 1.70 8.12
N ARG A 33 12.05 2.33 9.23
CA ARG A 33 13.45 2.65 9.55
C ARG A 33 14.17 1.49 10.23
N GLY A 34 13.51 0.33 10.33
CA GLY A 34 14.06 -0.89 10.90
C GLY A 34 15.38 -1.29 10.26
N ALA A 35 16.28 -1.88 11.06
CA ALA A 35 17.61 -2.28 10.60
C ALA A 35 17.57 -3.47 9.61
N LEU A 36 16.57 -4.36 9.75
CA LEU A 36 16.45 -5.55 8.89
C LEU A 36 15.57 -5.29 7.65
N ARG A 37 14.58 -4.39 7.75
CA ARG A 37 13.61 -4.05 6.69
C ARG A 37 13.01 -5.31 6.06
N VAL A 38 12.60 -6.29 6.88
CA VAL A 38 12.19 -7.63 6.41
C VAL A 38 11.11 -7.54 5.35
N ALA A 39 10.03 -6.80 5.60
CA ALA A 39 8.92 -6.63 4.65
C ALA A 39 9.38 -6.02 3.31
N ARG A 40 10.25 -5.00 3.34
CA ARG A 40 10.77 -4.34 2.13
C ARG A 40 11.69 -5.26 1.33
N ARG A 41 12.61 -5.97 2.01
CA ARG A 41 13.51 -6.93 1.36
C ARG A 41 12.75 -8.11 0.78
N LEU A 42 11.79 -8.65 1.53
CA LEU A 42 10.92 -9.72 1.07
C LEU A 42 10.15 -9.29 -0.18
N LEU A 43 9.59 -8.07 -0.18
CA LEU A 43 8.92 -7.51 -1.35
C LEU A 43 9.87 -7.34 -2.54
N ALA A 44 11.06 -6.78 -2.33
CA ALA A 44 12.06 -6.57 -3.38
C ALA A 44 12.54 -7.89 -4.03
N VAL A 45 12.67 -8.95 -3.24
CA VAL A 45 13.08 -10.29 -3.72
C VAL A 45 11.91 -11.04 -4.35
N ALA A 46 10.74 -11.02 -3.72
CA ALA A 46 9.58 -11.78 -4.18
C ALA A 46 8.93 -11.18 -5.42
N LEU A 47 8.93 -9.85 -5.59
CA LEU A 47 8.30 -9.18 -6.73
C LEU A 47 8.84 -9.64 -8.10
N PRO A 48 10.17 -9.67 -8.37
CA PRO A 48 10.68 -10.15 -9.66
C PRO A 48 10.39 -11.65 -9.86
N ILE A 49 10.47 -12.47 -8.80
CA ILE A 49 10.14 -13.90 -8.86
C ILE A 49 8.68 -14.10 -9.25
N TRP A 50 7.78 -13.33 -8.66
CA TRP A 50 6.34 -13.42 -8.93
C TRP A 50 6.00 -12.92 -10.34
N LYS A 51 6.61 -11.82 -10.79
CA LYS A 51 6.46 -11.32 -12.17
C LYS A 51 7.01 -12.33 -13.18
N TRP A 52 8.13 -12.98 -12.85
CA TRP A 52 8.71 -14.06 -13.67
C TRP A 52 7.80 -15.28 -13.76
N ALA A 53 7.27 -15.75 -12.63
CA ALA A 53 6.36 -16.90 -12.57
C ALA A 53 5.04 -16.64 -13.31
N ARG A 54 4.64 -15.37 -13.46
CA ARG A 54 3.44 -14.95 -14.20
C ARG A 54 3.72 -14.41 -15.61
N ARG A 55 4.90 -14.69 -16.19
CA ARG A 55 5.24 -14.32 -17.56
C ARG A 55 4.08 -14.66 -18.52
N GLY A 56 3.55 -13.63 -19.19
CA GLY A 56 2.40 -13.74 -20.10
C GLY A 56 1.05 -13.24 -19.56
N LYS A 57 0.93 -12.95 -18.25
CA LYS A 57 -0.24 -12.28 -17.65
C LYS A 57 0.16 -10.88 -17.16
N SER A 58 -0.68 -9.88 -17.38
CA SER A 58 -0.40 -8.51 -16.92
C SER A 58 -0.46 -8.41 -15.39
N GLY A 59 0.51 -7.68 -14.82
CA GLY A 59 0.51 -7.24 -13.42
C GLY A 59 0.86 -8.28 -12.34
N VAL A 60 0.72 -7.82 -11.10
CA VAL A 60 0.99 -8.59 -9.87
C VAL A 60 -0.30 -9.32 -9.42
N SER A 61 -0.17 -10.52 -8.85
CA SER A 61 -1.33 -11.31 -8.38
C SER A 61 -2.01 -10.67 -7.17
N THR A 62 -3.33 -10.81 -7.04
CA THR A 62 -4.11 -10.37 -5.86
C THR A 62 -3.58 -10.98 -4.55
N SER A 63 -3.10 -12.22 -4.60
CA SER A 63 -2.55 -12.93 -3.43
C SER A 63 -1.13 -12.51 -3.05
N PHE A 64 -0.47 -11.66 -3.84
CA PHE A 64 0.94 -11.29 -3.61
C PHE A 64 1.11 -10.57 -2.27
N ALA A 65 0.43 -9.43 -2.07
CA ALA A 65 0.60 -8.63 -0.86
C ALA A 65 0.21 -9.38 0.44
N PRO A 66 -0.90 -10.14 0.48
CA PRO A 66 -1.20 -11.03 1.62
C PRO A 66 -0.10 -12.07 1.88
N SER A 67 0.52 -12.63 0.83
CA SER A 67 1.62 -13.60 0.98
C SER A 67 2.88 -12.96 1.55
N ILE A 68 3.21 -11.72 1.14
CA ILE A 68 4.34 -10.96 1.71
C ILE A 68 4.09 -10.64 3.19
N LEU A 69 2.86 -10.27 3.54
CA LEU A 69 2.48 -10.02 4.91
C LEU A 69 2.67 -11.27 5.79
N MET A 70 2.11 -12.40 5.36
CA MET A 70 2.26 -13.69 6.05
C MET A 70 3.73 -14.14 6.11
N GLY A 71 4.46 -14.02 5.01
CA GLY A 71 5.88 -14.36 4.94
C GLY A 71 6.74 -13.52 5.89
N SER A 72 6.43 -12.23 6.05
CA SER A 72 7.14 -11.34 6.99
C SER A 72 6.93 -11.82 8.43
N PHE A 73 5.70 -12.16 8.80
CA PHE A 73 5.38 -12.73 10.12
C PHE A 73 6.14 -14.04 10.38
N LEU A 74 6.12 -14.98 9.43
CA LEU A 74 6.84 -16.25 9.55
C LEU A 74 8.35 -16.05 9.69
N ILE A 75 8.93 -15.08 8.98
CA ILE A 75 10.36 -14.75 9.10
C ILE A 75 10.66 -14.20 10.50
N TRP A 76 9.87 -13.27 11.02
CA TRP A 76 10.08 -12.75 12.37
C TRP A 76 9.94 -13.83 13.44
N MET A 77 8.92 -14.69 13.34
CA MET A 77 8.77 -15.84 14.23
C MET A 77 9.94 -16.82 14.12
N GLY A 78 10.44 -17.07 12.90
CA GLY A 78 11.63 -17.90 12.68
C GLY A 78 12.91 -17.29 13.26
N LEU A 79 13.08 -15.98 13.17
CA LEU A 79 14.22 -15.27 13.78
C LEU A 79 14.15 -15.30 15.31
N LEU A 80 12.95 -15.14 15.89
CA LEU A 80 12.75 -15.28 17.34
C LEU A 80 12.98 -16.71 17.80
N LEU A 81 12.48 -17.69 17.04
CA LEU A 81 12.70 -19.11 17.30
C LEU A 81 14.20 -19.44 17.32
N LEU A 82 14.94 -18.98 16.31
CA LEU A 82 16.39 -19.17 16.26
C LEU A 82 17.12 -18.40 17.37
N GLY A 83 16.76 -17.14 17.60
CA GLY A 83 17.41 -16.28 18.60
C GLY A 83 17.23 -16.80 20.03
N TYR A 84 16.00 -17.11 20.42
CA TYR A 84 15.72 -17.74 21.72
C TYR A 84 16.22 -19.19 21.77
N GLY A 85 16.22 -19.92 20.66
CA GLY A 85 16.79 -21.28 20.57
C GLY A 85 18.28 -21.31 20.88
N LEU A 86 19.05 -20.35 20.36
CA LEU A 86 20.48 -20.18 20.69
C LEU A 86 20.69 -19.85 22.18
N ILE A 87 19.84 -18.98 22.75
CA ILE A 87 19.89 -18.66 24.19
C ILE A 87 19.57 -19.90 25.03
N ALA A 88 18.53 -20.65 24.66
CA ALA A 88 18.13 -21.86 25.38
C ALA A 88 19.16 -22.97 25.28
N HIS A 89 19.76 -23.19 24.10
CA HIS A 89 20.84 -24.16 23.92
C HIS A 89 22.06 -23.83 24.79
N ALA A 90 22.47 -22.57 24.82
CA ALA A 90 23.57 -22.13 25.67
C ALA A 90 23.26 -22.26 27.18
N LEU A 91 21.97 -22.26 27.55
CA LEU A 91 21.46 -22.53 28.88
C LEU A 91 21.09 -24.01 29.10
N GLY A 92 21.53 -24.94 28.24
CA GLY A 92 21.15 -26.36 28.26
C GLY A 92 21.25 -27.04 29.63
N ASP A 93 22.26 -26.68 30.43
CA ASP A 93 22.49 -27.21 31.78
C ASP A 93 21.40 -26.81 32.81
N TRP A 94 20.60 -25.78 32.49
CA TRP A 94 19.49 -25.29 33.31
C TRP A 94 18.16 -25.95 32.97
N PHE A 95 18.19 -26.99 32.13
CA PHE A 95 17.05 -27.82 31.78
C PHE A 95 17.22 -29.23 32.37
N SER A 96 16.13 -29.82 32.81
CA SER A 96 16.08 -31.20 33.35
C SER A 96 15.09 -32.04 32.53
N PRO A 97 15.56 -33.01 31.73
CA PRO A 97 16.96 -33.28 31.35
C PRO A 97 17.60 -32.15 30.54
N SER A 98 18.92 -32.17 30.39
CA SER A 98 19.67 -31.19 29.60
C SER A 98 19.19 -31.18 28.15
N ALA A 99 18.85 -30.00 27.62
CA ALA A 99 18.32 -29.88 26.28
C ALA A 99 19.41 -29.80 25.21
N ASP A 100 19.33 -30.63 24.18
CA ASP A 100 20.13 -30.43 22.96
C ASP A 100 19.60 -29.25 22.11
N PHE A 101 20.24 -28.94 20.98
CA PHE A 101 19.82 -27.81 20.13
C PHE A 101 18.40 -27.98 19.56
N GLN A 102 18.01 -29.19 19.17
CA GLN A 102 16.69 -29.45 18.60
C GLN A 102 15.61 -29.38 19.67
N GLU A 103 15.89 -29.93 20.86
CA GLU A 103 15.04 -29.83 22.04
C GLU A 103 14.90 -28.38 22.50
N ALA A 104 15.99 -27.62 22.57
CA ALA A 104 15.97 -26.19 22.88
C ALA A 104 15.07 -25.42 21.90
N LEU A 105 15.19 -25.70 20.59
CA LEU A 105 14.34 -25.11 19.57
C LEU A 105 12.86 -25.49 19.75
N PHE A 106 12.58 -26.75 20.08
CA PHE A 106 11.22 -27.23 20.32
C PHE A 106 10.58 -26.59 21.56
N ILE A 107 11.30 -26.55 22.69
CA ILE A 107 10.82 -25.93 23.95
C ILE A 107 10.56 -24.44 23.73
N VAL A 108 11.49 -23.73 23.08
CA VAL A 108 11.36 -22.31 22.76
C VAL A 108 10.21 -22.06 21.78
N GLY A 109 10.08 -22.88 20.74
CA GLY A 109 8.98 -22.78 19.78
C GLY A 109 7.61 -22.99 20.44
N SER A 110 7.54 -23.98 21.33
CA SER A 110 6.36 -24.25 22.16
C SER A 110 6.02 -23.07 23.08
N ALA A 111 7.03 -22.44 23.70
CA ALA A 111 6.85 -21.24 24.52
C ALA A 111 6.42 -20.03 23.68
N LEU A 112 7.08 -19.76 22.54
CA LEU A 112 6.75 -18.68 21.59
C LEU A 112 5.30 -18.78 21.10
N CYS A 113 4.84 -19.99 20.79
CA CYS A 113 3.47 -20.26 20.38
C CYS A 113 2.49 -20.32 21.56
N THR A 114 2.95 -20.09 22.81
CA THR A 114 2.15 -20.16 24.04
C THR A 114 1.49 -21.51 24.31
N VAL A 115 2.05 -22.57 23.72
CA VAL A 115 1.53 -23.94 23.79
C VAL A 115 1.98 -24.63 25.08
N GLY A 116 3.22 -24.39 25.54
CA GLY A 116 3.73 -24.90 26.81
C GLY A 116 3.96 -26.42 26.84
N LEU A 117 4.00 -27.08 25.69
CA LEU A 117 4.44 -28.46 25.55
C LEU A 117 5.96 -28.55 25.70
N SER A 118 6.43 -29.10 26.81
CA SER A 118 7.78 -29.63 26.95
C SER A 118 7.78 -30.82 27.91
N GLY A 119 8.53 -31.87 27.59
CA GLY A 119 8.86 -32.94 28.54
C GLY A 119 10.07 -32.59 29.43
N ILE A 120 10.53 -31.34 29.35
CA ILE A 120 11.77 -30.83 29.93
C ILE A 120 11.43 -29.64 30.82
N GLU A 121 11.88 -29.70 32.08
CA GLU A 121 11.68 -28.64 33.08
C GLU A 121 12.80 -27.61 33.01
N ALA A 122 12.45 -26.33 33.01
CA ALA A 122 13.41 -25.24 33.05
C ALA A 122 13.64 -24.73 34.48
N HIS A 123 14.89 -24.43 34.82
CA HIS A 123 15.28 -23.87 36.12
C HIS A 123 16.15 -22.60 35.94
N GLY A 124 16.33 -21.83 37.02
CA GLY A 124 17.17 -20.64 37.03
C GLY A 124 16.91 -19.66 35.86
N PRO A 125 17.94 -19.21 35.13
CA PRO A 125 17.80 -18.27 34.02
C PRO A 125 17.00 -18.81 32.83
N ALA A 126 16.95 -20.13 32.61
CA ALA A 126 16.19 -20.71 31.49
C ALA A 126 14.68 -20.43 31.60
N ARG A 127 14.13 -20.37 32.83
CA ARG A 127 12.71 -20.01 33.06
C ARG A 127 12.38 -18.63 32.52
N TRP A 128 13.26 -17.65 32.79
CA TRP A 128 13.08 -16.29 32.31
C TRP A 128 13.21 -16.20 30.80
N ALA A 129 14.15 -16.93 30.20
CA ALA A 129 14.28 -17.01 28.74
C ALA A 129 12.99 -17.53 28.09
N LEU A 130 12.37 -18.58 28.64
CA LEU A 130 11.10 -19.12 28.15
C LEU A 130 9.92 -18.15 28.34
N ILE A 131 9.85 -17.45 29.48
CA ILE A 131 8.82 -16.42 29.72
C ILE A 131 8.96 -15.28 28.71
N CYS A 132 10.19 -14.79 28.49
CA CYS A 132 10.46 -13.75 27.50
C CYS A 132 10.15 -14.22 26.07
N ALA A 133 10.46 -15.48 25.75
CA ALA A 133 10.10 -16.09 24.48
C ALA A 133 8.57 -16.09 24.29
N GLY A 134 7.82 -16.60 25.26
CA GLY A 134 6.35 -16.60 25.19
C GLY A 134 5.74 -15.22 25.08
N LEU A 135 6.22 -14.25 25.88
CA LEU A 135 5.77 -12.86 25.80
C LEU A 135 6.08 -12.24 24.42
N SER A 136 7.25 -12.54 23.86
CA SER A 136 7.67 -12.04 22.54
C SER A 136 6.79 -12.62 21.44
N GLY A 137 6.54 -13.93 21.46
CA GLY A 137 5.67 -14.59 20.48
C GLY A 137 4.23 -14.09 20.53
N LEU A 138 3.67 -13.95 21.74
CA LEU A 138 2.36 -13.33 21.95
C LEU A 138 2.33 -11.89 21.42
N SER A 139 3.33 -11.08 21.75
CA SER A 139 3.42 -9.68 21.32
C SER A 139 3.46 -9.56 19.79
N VAL A 140 4.32 -10.35 19.13
CA VAL A 140 4.44 -10.34 17.65
C VAL A 140 3.15 -10.84 16.99
N LEU A 141 2.49 -11.85 17.54
CA LEU A 141 1.19 -12.31 17.05
C LEU A 141 0.12 -11.22 17.19
N THR A 142 0.02 -10.58 18.36
CA THR A 142 -0.93 -9.48 18.58
C THR A 142 -0.67 -8.33 17.61
N MET A 143 0.59 -7.91 17.46
CA MET A 143 0.98 -6.86 16.50
C MET A 143 0.63 -7.25 15.06
N ALA A 144 0.86 -8.50 14.66
CA ALA A 144 0.51 -8.98 13.32
C ALA A 144 -1.00 -8.93 13.06
N VAL A 145 -1.83 -9.31 14.04
CA VAL A 145 -3.29 -9.21 13.93
C VAL A 145 -3.74 -7.75 13.87
N THR A 146 -3.21 -6.88 14.74
CA THR A 146 -3.52 -5.44 14.71
C THR A 146 -3.15 -4.81 13.37
N TYR A 147 -1.97 -5.12 12.85
CA TYR A 147 -1.50 -4.64 11.56
C TYR A 147 -2.38 -5.12 10.41
N LEU A 148 -2.83 -6.37 10.44
CA LEU A 148 -3.76 -6.90 9.45
C LEU A 148 -5.08 -6.11 9.46
N LEU A 149 -5.64 -5.81 10.65
CA LEU A 149 -6.87 -5.01 10.75
C LEU A 149 -6.68 -3.60 10.18
N GLU A 150 -5.57 -2.94 10.48
CA GLU A 150 -5.24 -1.61 9.96
C GLU A 150 -5.08 -1.59 8.44
N VAL A 151 -4.41 -2.61 7.88
CA VAL A 151 -4.29 -2.83 6.44
C VAL A 151 -5.67 -2.97 5.79
N GLN A 152 -6.55 -3.78 6.37
CA GLN A 152 -7.91 -3.99 5.86
C GLN A 152 -8.75 -2.70 5.90
N GLU A 153 -8.59 -1.88 6.94
CA GLU A 153 -9.24 -0.58 7.04
C GLU A 153 -8.73 0.39 5.96
N GLY A 154 -7.42 0.42 5.72
CA GLY A 154 -6.80 1.20 4.65
C GLY A 154 -7.32 0.82 3.26
N ILE A 155 -7.40 -0.48 2.97
CA ILE A 155 -7.97 -1.00 1.72
C ILE A 155 -9.43 -0.59 1.59
N SER A 156 -10.21 -0.75 2.66
CA SER A 156 -11.64 -0.41 2.67
C SER A 156 -11.89 1.07 2.40
N ARG A 157 -11.11 1.97 3.02
CA ARG A 157 -11.19 3.43 2.78
C ARG A 157 -10.83 3.78 1.33
N ARG A 158 -9.77 3.18 0.79
CA ARG A 158 -9.35 3.38 -0.61
C ARG A 158 -10.44 2.93 -1.57
N ASP A 159 -10.92 1.70 -1.41
CA ASP A 159 -11.83 1.05 -2.35
C ASP A 159 -13.24 1.65 -2.31
N ALA A 160 -13.70 2.09 -1.12
CA ALA A 160 -14.97 2.80 -0.99
C ALA A 160 -14.96 4.15 -1.76
N GLY A 161 -13.83 4.85 -1.77
CA GLY A 161 -13.68 6.06 -2.58
C GLY A 161 -13.70 5.75 -4.08
N ILE A 162 -13.03 4.66 -4.48
CA ILE A 162 -13.02 4.25 -5.89
C ILE A 162 -14.43 3.90 -6.37
N LEU A 163 -15.13 3.05 -5.64
CA LEU A 163 -16.47 2.59 -6.03
C LEU A 163 -17.46 3.76 -6.16
N LYS A 164 -17.39 4.75 -5.25
CA LYS A 164 -18.23 5.95 -5.32
C LYS A 164 -18.01 6.75 -6.61
N LEU A 165 -16.76 6.80 -7.09
CA LEU A 165 -16.40 7.54 -8.29
C LEU A 165 -16.72 6.75 -9.57
N THR A 166 -16.36 5.47 -9.62
CA THR A 166 -16.60 4.62 -10.80
C THR A 166 -18.08 4.40 -11.06
N THR A 167 -18.92 4.39 -10.02
CA THR A 167 -20.39 4.27 -10.16
C THR A 167 -20.95 5.34 -11.09
N ALA A 168 -20.39 6.55 -11.06
CA ALA A 168 -20.82 7.67 -11.90
C ALA A 168 -19.93 7.88 -13.14
N ALA A 169 -18.64 7.54 -13.08
CA ALA A 169 -17.68 7.78 -14.16
C ALA A 169 -17.57 6.67 -15.23
N GLY A 170 -18.18 5.50 -15.01
CA GLY A 170 -18.07 4.33 -15.90
C GLY A 170 -16.93 3.38 -15.54
N ASP A 171 -16.77 2.30 -16.33
CA ASP A 171 -15.68 1.32 -16.21
C ASP A 171 -15.07 1.04 -17.59
N PRO A 172 -13.87 1.55 -17.90
CA PRO A 172 -12.99 2.34 -17.03
C PRO A 172 -13.54 3.76 -16.76
N PRO A 173 -13.20 4.38 -15.61
CA PRO A 173 -13.72 5.68 -15.24
C PRO A 173 -13.17 6.79 -16.15
N SER A 174 -14.04 7.69 -16.60
CA SER A 174 -13.69 8.89 -17.37
C SER A 174 -14.25 10.16 -16.72
N ALA A 175 -13.45 11.22 -16.70
CA ALA A 175 -13.87 12.55 -16.23
C ALA A 175 -15.05 13.11 -17.03
N LEU A 176 -15.04 12.91 -18.35
CA LEU A 176 -16.07 13.43 -19.22
C LEU A 176 -17.39 12.67 -19.04
N GLY A 177 -17.32 11.33 -18.98
CA GLY A 177 -18.49 10.50 -18.72
C GLY A 177 -19.14 10.81 -17.36
N LEU A 178 -18.32 11.13 -16.35
CA LEU A 178 -18.82 11.62 -15.07
C LEU A 178 -19.59 12.94 -15.21
N LEU A 179 -19.03 13.93 -15.92
CA LEU A 179 -19.65 15.25 -16.11
C LEU A 179 -20.95 15.16 -16.91
N GLU A 180 -20.96 14.39 -18.00
CA GLU A 180 -22.15 14.14 -18.82
C GLU A 180 -23.25 13.48 -17.99
N ARG A 181 -22.91 12.46 -17.20
CA ARG A 181 -23.90 11.78 -16.36
C ARG A 181 -24.52 12.69 -15.30
N TYR A 182 -23.75 13.56 -14.66
CA TYR A 182 -24.30 14.50 -13.68
C TYR A 182 -25.13 15.60 -14.33
N ALA A 183 -24.83 15.97 -15.57
CA ALA A 183 -25.66 16.87 -16.37
C ALA A 183 -26.99 16.19 -16.74
N ASP A 184 -26.96 14.92 -17.17
CA ASP A 184 -28.16 14.14 -17.49
C ASP A 184 -29.08 13.94 -16.27
N LEU A 185 -28.50 13.91 -15.06
CA LEU A 185 -29.22 13.80 -13.80
C LEU A 185 -29.69 15.15 -13.22
N ASP A 186 -29.50 16.26 -13.96
CA ASP A 186 -29.85 17.62 -13.55
C ASP A 186 -29.33 17.98 -12.13
N SER A 187 -28.13 17.51 -11.81
CA SER A 187 -27.54 17.63 -10.47
C SER A 187 -26.12 18.23 -10.49
N PRO A 188 -25.91 19.41 -11.11
CA PRO A 188 -24.59 20.03 -11.25
C PRO A 188 -23.94 20.39 -9.90
N GLU A 189 -24.74 20.67 -8.87
CA GLU A 189 -24.27 20.99 -7.52
C GLU A 189 -23.50 19.83 -6.85
N GLU A 190 -23.79 18.58 -7.23
CA GLU A 190 -23.11 17.40 -6.68
C GLU A 190 -21.66 17.31 -7.17
N ILE A 191 -21.31 17.86 -8.34
CA ILE A 191 -19.94 17.85 -8.85
C ILE A 191 -18.99 18.57 -7.91
N ARG A 192 -19.43 19.67 -7.28
CA ARG A 192 -18.61 20.36 -6.29
C ARG A 192 -18.30 19.45 -5.10
N ARG A 193 -19.25 18.62 -4.67
CA ARG A 193 -19.03 17.62 -3.60
C ARG A 193 -18.08 16.52 -4.07
N VAL A 194 -18.12 16.11 -5.33
CA VAL A 194 -17.16 15.16 -5.91
C VAL A 194 -15.75 15.70 -5.85
N LEU A 195 -15.53 16.99 -6.17
CA LEU A 195 -14.20 17.61 -6.07
C LEU A 195 -13.66 17.60 -4.62
N TYR A 196 -14.48 17.99 -3.65
CA TYR A 196 -14.09 17.98 -2.23
C TYR A 196 -13.81 16.56 -1.72
N ARG A 197 -14.77 15.64 -1.90
CA ARG A 197 -14.62 14.24 -1.47
C ARG A 197 -13.47 13.56 -2.19
N GLY A 198 -13.20 13.97 -3.43
CA GLY A 198 -12.07 13.49 -4.19
C GLY A 198 -10.74 13.89 -3.57
N ARG A 199 -10.63 15.13 -3.12
CA ARG A 199 -9.44 15.61 -2.41
C ARG A 199 -9.27 14.87 -1.09
N ASP A 200 -10.35 14.71 -0.32
CA ASP A 200 -10.33 13.98 0.95
C ASP A 200 -9.90 12.52 0.75
N TRP A 201 -10.38 11.89 -0.32
CA TRP A 201 -9.94 10.55 -0.72
C TRP A 201 -8.45 10.52 -1.08
N CYS A 202 -7.96 11.46 -1.90
CA CYS A 202 -6.53 11.54 -2.22
C CYS A 202 -5.69 11.67 -0.95
N ALA A 203 -6.02 12.59 -0.04
CA ALA A 203 -5.30 12.79 1.21
C ALA A 203 -5.29 11.53 2.10
N SER A 204 -6.44 10.84 2.21
CA SER A 204 -6.56 9.58 2.95
C SER A 204 -5.70 8.47 2.35
N VAL A 205 -5.66 8.36 1.03
CA VAL A 205 -4.82 7.38 0.33
C VAL A 205 -3.34 7.71 0.48
N VAL A 206 -2.94 8.98 0.34
CA VAL A 206 -1.56 9.45 0.59
C VAL A 206 -1.12 9.02 1.98
N GLN A 207 -1.86 9.44 3.01
CA GLN A 207 -1.50 9.17 4.40
C GLN A 207 -1.39 7.67 4.68
N SER A 208 -2.36 6.87 4.23
CA SER A 208 -2.35 5.43 4.47
C SER A 208 -1.18 4.72 3.79
N HIS A 209 -0.83 5.10 2.55
CA HIS A 209 0.24 4.45 1.79
C HIS A 209 1.63 4.95 2.20
N ALA A 210 1.73 6.18 2.70
CA ALA A 210 2.94 6.70 3.35
C ALA A 210 3.26 5.90 4.63
N SER A 211 2.23 5.64 5.45
CA SER A 211 2.37 4.81 6.66
C SER A 211 2.61 3.34 6.32
N HIS A 212 1.92 2.82 5.30
CA HIS A 212 1.94 1.41 4.94
C HIS A 212 2.16 1.20 3.43
N PRO A 213 3.42 1.29 2.95
CA PRO A 213 3.73 1.17 1.52
C PRO A 213 3.28 -0.15 0.88
N SER A 214 3.09 -1.20 1.68
CA SER A 214 2.58 -2.50 1.21
C SER A 214 1.17 -2.40 0.60
N LEU A 215 0.36 -1.41 1.01
CA LEU A 215 -1.01 -1.15 0.51
C LEU A 215 -1.08 -0.96 -1.01
N ILE A 216 0.00 -0.47 -1.64
CA ILE A 216 0.11 -0.32 -3.10
C ILE A 216 -0.21 -1.64 -3.83
N TYR A 217 0.21 -2.76 -3.25
CA TYR A 217 0.11 -4.08 -3.87
C TYR A 217 -1.13 -4.86 -3.44
N PHE A 218 -1.90 -4.37 -2.46
CA PHE A 218 -3.19 -4.97 -2.11
C PHE A 218 -4.23 -4.57 -3.16
N ARG A 219 -4.62 -5.53 -4.00
CA ARG A 219 -5.67 -5.35 -4.99
C ARG A 219 -6.98 -5.91 -4.48
N SER A 220 -8.07 -5.22 -4.75
CA SER A 220 -9.42 -5.77 -4.57
C SER A 220 -10.01 -6.11 -5.93
N ALA A 221 -10.59 -7.30 -6.02
CA ALA A 221 -11.24 -7.78 -7.24
C ALA A 221 -12.53 -7.01 -7.55
N SER A 222 -13.16 -6.38 -6.55
CA SER A 222 -14.43 -5.67 -6.69
C SER A 222 -14.32 -4.29 -7.34
N VAL A 223 -13.11 -3.83 -7.67
CA VAL A 223 -12.83 -2.40 -7.95
C VAL A 223 -12.47 -2.15 -9.43
N GLY A 224 -12.81 -3.09 -10.33
CA GLY A 224 -12.72 -2.90 -11.79
C GLY A 224 -11.34 -2.39 -12.27
N ALA A 225 -11.34 -1.25 -12.96
CA ALA A 225 -10.13 -0.55 -13.44
C ALA A 225 -9.13 -0.12 -12.34
N GLY A 226 -9.54 -0.11 -11.06
CA GLY A 226 -8.68 0.12 -9.92
C GLY A 226 -8.37 1.59 -9.60
N TRP A 227 -7.51 1.78 -8.60
CA TRP A 227 -7.17 3.11 -8.08
C TRP A 227 -6.41 4.01 -9.08
N PRO A 228 -5.50 3.52 -9.96
CA PRO A 228 -4.79 4.42 -10.88
C PRO A 228 -5.73 5.06 -11.89
N ALA A 229 -6.62 4.27 -12.50
CA ALA A 229 -7.63 4.79 -13.43
C ALA A 229 -8.56 5.79 -12.73
N THR A 230 -8.98 5.49 -11.51
CA THR A 230 -9.88 6.39 -10.78
C THR A 230 -9.22 7.71 -10.44
N LEU A 231 -7.97 7.67 -9.97
CA LEU A 231 -7.18 8.88 -9.72
C LEU A 231 -6.97 9.68 -11.00
N GLY A 232 -6.65 9.01 -12.12
CA GLY A 232 -6.53 9.65 -13.44
C GLY A 232 -7.81 10.39 -13.83
N ALA A 233 -8.97 9.75 -13.72
CA ALA A 233 -10.25 10.37 -14.02
C ALA A 233 -10.55 11.58 -13.12
N MET A 234 -10.19 11.53 -11.84
CA MET A 234 -10.37 12.68 -10.93
C MET A 234 -9.43 13.84 -11.24
N MET A 235 -8.19 13.54 -11.63
CA MET A 235 -7.22 14.56 -12.02
C MET A 235 -7.60 15.20 -13.36
N ASP A 236 -8.12 14.42 -14.29
CA ASP A 236 -8.70 14.92 -15.54
C ASP A 236 -9.92 15.80 -15.26
N LEU A 237 -10.82 15.40 -14.35
CA LEU A 237 -11.96 16.21 -13.90
C LEU A 237 -11.50 17.55 -13.33
N ALA A 238 -10.52 17.53 -12.43
CA ALA A 238 -9.95 18.72 -11.84
C ALA A 238 -9.31 19.63 -12.88
N LEU A 239 -8.59 19.06 -13.86
CA LEU A 239 -7.98 19.81 -14.94
C LEU A 239 -9.04 20.47 -15.85
N MET A 240 -10.14 19.79 -16.13
CA MET A 240 -11.26 20.35 -16.90
C MET A 240 -11.90 21.55 -16.19
N PHE A 241 -12.11 21.48 -14.88
CA PHE A 241 -12.59 22.64 -14.09
C PHE A 241 -11.57 23.78 -13.97
N GLU A 242 -10.28 23.43 -13.94
CA GLU A 242 -9.22 24.42 -13.86
C GLU A 242 -9.10 25.22 -15.17
N LEU A 243 -9.14 24.55 -16.33
CA LEU A 243 -8.75 25.14 -17.62
C LEU A 243 -9.87 25.24 -18.67
N LEU A 244 -10.92 24.43 -18.60
CA LEU A 244 -11.94 24.36 -19.66
C LEU A 244 -13.27 24.97 -19.22
N ILE A 245 -13.75 24.62 -18.02
CA ILE A 245 -15.07 25.03 -17.52
C ILE A 245 -14.96 26.38 -16.81
N ASP A 246 -15.88 27.29 -17.12
CA ASP A 246 -16.00 28.62 -16.54
C ASP A 246 -17.00 28.63 -15.37
N GLU A 247 -16.62 27.93 -14.29
CA GLU A 247 -17.39 27.90 -13.04
C GLU A 247 -16.50 28.33 -11.86
N PRO A 248 -16.60 29.60 -11.41
CA PRO A 248 -15.72 30.13 -10.36
C PRO A 248 -15.81 29.36 -9.04
N ALA A 249 -17.00 28.82 -8.69
CA ALA A 249 -17.21 28.14 -7.41
C ALA A 249 -16.50 26.78 -7.31
N THR A 250 -16.16 26.16 -8.44
CA THR A 250 -15.50 24.84 -8.49
C THR A 250 -14.00 24.93 -8.80
N ARG A 251 -13.51 26.09 -9.26
CA ARG A 251 -12.09 26.26 -9.62
C ARG A 251 -11.14 26.00 -8.46
N ALA A 252 -11.40 26.58 -7.28
CA ALA A 252 -10.55 26.38 -6.10
C ALA A 252 -10.47 24.91 -5.64
N PRO A 253 -11.60 24.19 -5.42
CA PRO A 253 -11.52 22.77 -5.05
C PRO A 253 -10.89 21.91 -6.15
N ALA A 254 -11.06 22.23 -7.43
CA ALA A 254 -10.40 21.54 -8.53
C ALA A 254 -8.87 21.69 -8.49
N VAL A 255 -8.35 22.92 -8.35
CA VAL A 255 -6.91 23.16 -8.23
C VAL A 255 -6.32 22.39 -7.03
N LEU A 256 -7.00 22.43 -5.88
CA LEU A 256 -6.55 21.75 -4.68
C LEU A 256 -6.59 20.22 -4.83
N LEU A 257 -7.66 19.65 -5.41
CA LEU A 257 -7.74 18.23 -5.74
C LEU A 257 -6.58 17.81 -6.65
N ARG A 258 -6.32 18.56 -7.72
CA ARG A 258 -5.23 18.25 -8.66
C ARG A 258 -3.87 18.31 -7.97
N SER A 259 -3.64 19.28 -7.10
CA SER A 259 -2.38 19.39 -6.34
C SER A 259 -2.17 18.21 -5.39
N GLU A 260 -3.24 17.74 -4.73
CA GLU A 260 -3.20 16.58 -3.84
C GLU A 260 -3.00 15.28 -4.64
N GLY A 261 -3.68 15.14 -5.78
CA GLY A 261 -3.51 14.00 -6.67
C GLY A 261 -2.10 13.89 -7.27
N LEU A 262 -1.47 15.02 -7.59
CA LEU A 262 -0.06 15.05 -8.00
C LEU A 262 0.87 14.60 -6.89
N ARG A 263 0.66 15.08 -5.66
CA ARG A 263 1.42 14.65 -4.48
C ARG A 263 1.29 13.15 -4.26
N LEU A 264 0.07 12.62 -4.36
CA LEU A 264 -0.20 11.19 -4.27
C LEU A 264 0.57 10.39 -5.31
N LEU A 265 0.54 10.81 -6.57
CA LEU A 265 1.30 10.13 -7.62
C LEU A 265 2.80 10.18 -7.38
N ASP A 266 3.33 11.33 -6.96
CA ASP A 266 4.77 11.51 -6.74
C ASP A 266 5.26 10.66 -5.57
N GLU A 267 4.48 10.58 -4.49
CA GLU A 267 4.79 9.74 -3.34
C GLU A 267 4.71 8.25 -3.68
N LEU A 268 3.62 7.80 -4.33
CA LEU A 268 3.46 6.39 -4.70
C LEU A 268 4.49 5.92 -5.73
N ASN A 269 4.74 6.73 -6.77
CA ASN A 269 5.76 6.40 -7.76
C ASN A 269 7.17 6.46 -7.15
N GLY A 270 7.42 7.40 -6.23
CA GLY A 270 8.67 7.49 -5.49
C GLY A 270 8.93 6.25 -4.61
N LEU A 271 7.91 5.78 -3.88
CA LEU A 271 8.00 4.57 -3.04
C LEU A 271 8.37 3.31 -3.84
N VAL A 272 7.93 3.22 -5.09
CA VAL A 272 8.16 2.06 -5.98
C VAL A 272 9.35 2.27 -6.92
N GLY A 273 9.81 3.52 -7.10
CA GLY A 273 10.85 3.88 -8.07
C GLY A 273 10.36 3.90 -9.53
N LEU A 274 9.10 4.26 -9.76
CA LEU A 274 8.52 4.33 -11.12
C LEU A 274 8.86 5.64 -11.81
N GLN A 275 9.26 5.54 -13.08
CA GLN A 275 9.42 6.70 -13.96
C GLN A 275 8.11 6.97 -14.72
N PRO A 276 7.77 8.24 -15.01
CA PRO A 276 6.60 8.56 -15.81
C PRO A 276 6.67 7.88 -17.18
N ALA A 277 5.58 7.23 -17.59
CA ALA A 277 5.43 6.66 -18.92
C ALA A 277 5.14 7.76 -19.95
N SER A 278 5.37 7.47 -21.23
CA SER A 278 4.94 8.35 -22.31
C SER A 278 3.42 8.40 -22.40
N ASP A 279 2.88 9.60 -22.60
CA ASP A 279 1.45 9.84 -22.77
C ASP A 279 1.20 10.65 -24.05
N ASP A 280 0.25 10.18 -24.85
CA ASP A 280 0.01 10.66 -26.21
C ASP A 280 -1.04 11.79 -26.28
N THR A 281 -1.42 12.40 -25.14
CA THR A 281 -2.39 13.51 -25.12
C THR A 281 -1.95 14.63 -26.06
N THR A 282 -2.86 15.01 -26.96
CA THR A 282 -2.62 16.07 -27.94
C THR A 282 -3.49 17.30 -27.68
N ALA A 283 -3.03 18.46 -28.14
CA ALA A 283 -3.82 19.70 -28.06
C ALA A 283 -5.17 19.60 -28.83
N ALA A 284 -5.29 18.66 -29.79
CA ALA A 284 -6.53 18.43 -30.54
C ALA A 284 -7.66 17.82 -29.68
N GLU A 285 -7.35 17.27 -28.51
CA GLU A 285 -8.36 16.69 -27.62
C GLU A 285 -9.12 17.77 -26.85
N ALA A 286 -8.49 18.89 -26.50
CA ALA A 286 -9.14 19.96 -25.74
C ALA A 286 -10.38 20.55 -26.46
N PRO A 287 -10.34 20.90 -27.77
CA PRO A 287 -11.55 21.32 -28.49
C PRO A 287 -12.66 20.27 -28.50
N ARG A 288 -12.32 18.98 -28.60
CA ARG A 288 -13.31 17.88 -28.56
C ARG A 288 -13.99 17.78 -27.20
N LEU A 289 -13.21 17.92 -26.13
CA LEU A 289 -13.72 18.01 -24.76
C LEU A 289 -14.66 19.21 -24.60
N CYS A 290 -14.24 20.40 -25.03
CA CYS A 290 -15.06 21.62 -24.98
C CYS A 290 -16.41 21.46 -25.71
N ALA A 291 -16.41 20.81 -26.87
CA ALA A 291 -17.64 20.56 -27.62
C ALA A 291 -18.61 19.64 -26.85
N ARG A 292 -18.11 18.54 -26.27
CA ARG A 292 -18.93 17.63 -25.44
C ARG A 292 -19.40 18.28 -24.15
N LEU A 293 -18.55 19.05 -23.49
CA LEU A 293 -18.90 19.82 -22.29
C LEU A 293 -20.03 20.82 -22.57
N THR A 294 -19.96 21.54 -23.70
CA THR A 294 -20.99 22.49 -24.11
C THR A 294 -22.29 21.77 -24.44
N ALA A 295 -22.23 20.61 -25.11
CA ALA A 295 -23.40 19.79 -25.39
C ALA A 295 -24.07 19.27 -24.09
N ALA A 296 -23.28 18.99 -23.06
CA ALA A 296 -23.75 18.62 -21.73
C ALA A 296 -24.17 19.83 -20.87
N GLY A 297 -24.21 21.05 -21.42
CA GLY A 297 -24.70 22.24 -20.72
C GLY A 297 -23.68 22.96 -19.83
N TYR A 298 -22.39 22.57 -19.84
CA TYR A 298 -21.35 23.30 -19.11
C TYR A 298 -20.93 24.56 -19.85
N LYS A 299 -20.76 25.65 -19.11
CA LYS A 299 -20.19 26.88 -19.65
C LYS A 299 -18.68 26.72 -19.83
N VAL A 300 -18.22 26.76 -21.08
CA VAL A 300 -16.78 26.69 -21.42
C VAL A 300 -16.16 28.09 -21.42
N ARG A 301 -14.90 28.20 -21.02
CA ARG A 301 -14.12 29.45 -21.05
C ARG A 301 -14.00 30.00 -22.48
N SER A 302 -14.00 31.31 -22.61
CA SER A 302 -13.85 31.99 -23.91
C SER A 302 -12.47 31.81 -24.54
N SER A 303 -11.42 31.74 -23.72
CA SER A 303 -10.03 31.52 -24.14
C SER A 303 -9.48 30.23 -23.54
N VAL A 304 -9.60 29.13 -24.26
CA VAL A 304 -9.00 27.84 -23.88
C VAL A 304 -7.63 27.70 -24.51
N ASP A 305 -6.60 27.56 -23.68
CA ASP A 305 -5.26 27.17 -24.12
C ASP A 305 -5.17 25.63 -24.22
N ALA A 306 -5.36 25.12 -25.43
CA ALA A 306 -5.30 23.70 -25.72
C ALA A 306 -3.91 23.09 -25.52
N ALA A 307 -2.85 23.89 -25.71
CA ALA A 307 -1.48 23.43 -25.52
C ALA A 307 -1.14 23.29 -24.03
N GLU A 308 -1.59 24.25 -23.21
CA GLU A 308 -1.47 24.19 -21.75
C GLU A 308 -2.22 22.98 -21.18
N PHE A 309 -3.45 22.74 -21.62
CA PHE A 309 -4.23 21.57 -21.20
C PHE A 309 -3.47 20.27 -21.49
N ALA A 310 -2.99 20.10 -22.73
CA ALA A 310 -2.27 18.90 -23.14
C ALA A 310 -0.96 18.70 -22.35
N ASP A 311 -0.18 19.77 -22.12
CA ASP A 311 1.05 19.70 -21.31
C ASP A 311 0.77 19.28 -19.86
N ARG A 312 -0.21 19.91 -19.22
CA ARG A 312 -0.59 19.62 -17.85
C ARG A 312 -1.19 18.22 -17.68
N ARG A 313 -1.88 17.73 -18.70
CA ARG A 313 -2.39 16.37 -18.72
C ARG A 313 -1.28 15.34 -18.85
N ARG A 314 -0.41 15.45 -19.88
CA ARG A 314 0.72 14.51 -20.09
C ARG A 314 1.53 14.28 -18.83
N LYS A 315 1.80 15.36 -18.06
CA LYS A 315 2.55 15.30 -16.80
C LYS A 315 1.97 14.33 -15.78
N HIS A 316 0.65 14.33 -15.57
CA HIS A 316 0.03 13.44 -14.59
C HIS A 316 -0.45 12.12 -15.20
N ALA A 317 -0.94 12.13 -16.44
CA ALA A 317 -1.37 10.93 -17.15
C ALA A 317 -0.20 9.94 -17.35
N GLY A 318 1.01 10.42 -17.67
CA GLY A 318 2.20 9.57 -17.74
C GLY A 318 2.56 8.91 -16.41
N ARG A 319 2.35 9.60 -15.29
CA ARG A 319 2.57 9.04 -13.93
C ARG A 319 1.49 8.01 -13.56
N VAL A 320 0.23 8.30 -13.87
CA VAL A 320 -0.89 7.36 -13.71
C VAL A 320 -0.66 6.10 -14.53
N ARG A 321 -0.24 6.26 -15.79
CA ARG A 321 0.04 5.15 -16.70
C ARG A 321 1.19 4.27 -16.20
N ALA A 322 2.27 4.85 -15.69
CA ALA A 322 3.35 4.08 -15.08
C ALA A 322 2.87 3.22 -13.90
N ALA A 323 2.02 3.79 -13.02
CA ALA A 323 1.42 3.05 -11.91
C ALA A 323 0.47 1.94 -12.41
N ALA A 324 -0.36 2.23 -13.41
CA ALA A 324 -1.29 1.26 -14.00
C ALA A 324 -0.56 0.08 -14.65
N GLU A 325 0.49 0.35 -15.44
CA GLU A 325 1.33 -0.67 -16.07
C GLU A 325 2.04 -1.55 -15.04
N HIS A 326 2.58 -0.94 -13.98
CA HIS A 326 3.25 -1.68 -12.89
C HIS A 326 2.29 -2.63 -12.16
N LEU A 327 1.05 -2.21 -11.93
CA LEU A 327 0.02 -2.99 -11.24
C LEU A 327 -0.76 -3.94 -12.17
N GLY A 328 -0.62 -3.78 -13.49
CA GLY A 328 -1.43 -4.46 -14.50
C GLY A 328 -2.91 -4.11 -14.38
N THR A 329 -3.21 -2.82 -14.27
CA THR A 329 -4.57 -2.25 -14.32
C THR A 329 -4.71 -1.39 -15.57
N LEU A 330 -5.95 -0.99 -15.89
CA LEU A 330 -6.21 -0.03 -16.95
C LEU A 330 -5.83 1.39 -16.47
N ALA A 331 -5.53 2.27 -17.43
CA ALA A 331 -5.44 3.71 -17.19
C ALA A 331 -6.77 4.38 -17.55
N ALA A 332 -7.03 5.57 -17.01
CA ALA A 332 -8.23 6.33 -17.30
C ALA A 332 -8.22 6.85 -18.75
N PRO A 333 -9.25 6.58 -19.57
CA PRO A 333 -9.38 7.25 -20.86
C PRO A 333 -9.80 8.71 -20.65
N LEU A 334 -9.19 9.61 -21.43
CA LEU A 334 -9.60 11.03 -21.46
C LEU A 334 -11.00 11.21 -22.04
N ILE A 335 -11.25 10.50 -23.14
CA ILE A 335 -12.52 10.48 -23.86
C ILE A 335 -12.93 9.02 -23.94
N ALA A 336 -14.07 8.70 -23.32
CA ALA A 336 -14.75 7.42 -23.49
C ALA A 336 -15.60 7.42 -24.77
#